data_AF-A0A3P7ZSC5-F1
#
_entry.id   AF-A0A3P7ZSC5-F1
#
_cell.length_a   1.000
_cell.length_b   1.000
_cell.length_c   1.000
_cell.angle_alpha   90.00
_cell.angle_beta   90.00
_cell.angle_gamma   90.00
#
_symmetry.space_group_name_H-M   'P 1'
#
loop_
_entity.id
_entity.type
_entity.pdbx_description
1 polymer ?
#
loop_
_entity_poly.entity_id
_entity_poly.type
_entity_poly.pdbx_seq_one_letter_code
_entity_poly.pdbx_strand_id
1 'polypeptide(L)'
;MNHMLIITDQDWVASTPEPVIGSEVVERAYPFTYLENLISPCGLVCDEILARIQKVRLAFANFRHLWSRTAFLQLKNIWNSKQLSTNIKVRIFNNNVKAVLLYGAETWRTTTTTIKKVQVFINSCLRKILNIHWPDTISNSLLWERTNQLLAEEEIRKRRWKWIGHKLRKSSSCIARQAQTWSREGKRKRGRPKNTLRRIIQADMKTMNYNLTELERIAWDRVGWRMLVSGLCSFTRSNRRKLSRYCLKSQALQAEMDDG
;
A
#
# COMPACT_ATOMS: atom_id res chain seq x y z
N MET A 1 5.43 -35.51 -39.56
CA MET A 1 6.47 -35.28 -38.54
C MET A 1 7.57 -34.49 -39.20
N ASN A 2 7.84 -33.26 -38.77
CA ASN A 2 9.12 -32.59 -38.99
C ASN A 2 9.23 -31.41 -38.00
N HIS A 3 10.43 -31.29 -37.47
CA HIS A 3 10.76 -30.75 -36.16
C HIS A 3 10.80 -29.23 -36.12
N MET A 4 10.20 -28.64 -35.09
CA MET A 4 10.35 -27.23 -34.74
C MET A 4 11.69 -27.06 -34.02
N LEU A 5 12.73 -26.65 -34.76
CA LEU A 5 14.04 -26.31 -34.20
C LEU A 5 13.96 -24.95 -33.51
N ILE A 6 14.13 -24.94 -32.19
CA ILE A 6 14.31 -23.72 -31.40
C ILE A 6 15.82 -23.53 -31.22
N ILE A 7 16.39 -22.55 -31.91
CA ILE A 7 17.79 -22.15 -31.71
C ILE A 7 17.84 -21.23 -30.49
N THR A 8 18.50 -21.67 -29.42
CA THR A 8 18.81 -20.83 -28.26
C THR A 8 20.23 -20.28 -28.42
N ASP A 9 20.35 -18.98 -28.67
CA ASP A 9 21.62 -18.28 -28.74
C ASP A 9 22.10 -17.99 -27.30
N GLN A 10 23.02 -18.82 -26.80
CA GLN A 10 23.80 -18.49 -25.61
C GLN A 10 25.17 -18.00 -26.06
N ASP A 11 25.49 -16.80 -25.59
CA ASP A 11 26.76 -16.11 -25.63
C ASP A 11 27.00 -15.19 -26.85
N TRP A 12 27.31 -13.93 -26.51
CA TRP A 12 27.87 -12.82 -27.30
C TRP A 12 26.99 -11.57 -27.52
N VAL A 13 27.51 -10.47 -26.99
CA VAL A 13 27.10 -9.08 -27.23
C VAL A 13 27.61 -8.67 -28.61
N ALA A 14 26.79 -8.84 -29.64
CA ALA A 14 26.94 -8.15 -30.92
C ALA A 14 25.58 -8.10 -31.61
N SER A 15 25.34 -7.03 -32.37
CA SER A 15 24.16 -6.79 -33.19
C SER A 15 23.74 -8.07 -33.95
N THR A 16 22.68 -8.73 -33.49
CA THR A 16 22.22 -10.01 -34.07
C THR A 16 21.73 -9.77 -35.50
N PRO A 17 22.28 -10.45 -36.53
CA PRO A 17 21.75 -10.37 -37.88
C PRO A 17 20.34 -10.97 -37.96
N GLU A 18 19.53 -10.48 -38.90
CA GLU A 18 18.16 -10.97 -39.10
C GLU A 18 18.19 -12.46 -39.50
N PRO A 19 17.39 -13.33 -38.85
CA PRO A 19 17.42 -14.75 -39.13
C PRO A 19 16.84 -15.04 -40.52
N VAL A 20 17.66 -15.62 -41.40
CA VAL A 20 17.27 -16.04 -42.75
C VAL A 20 17.17 -17.57 -42.78
N ILE A 21 16.03 -18.12 -43.21
CA ILE A 21 15.87 -19.56 -43.45
C ILE A 21 15.80 -19.76 -44.96
N GLY A 22 16.81 -20.39 -45.54
CA GLY A 22 16.95 -20.50 -47.00
C GLY A 22 17.29 -19.14 -47.62
N SER A 23 16.30 -18.50 -48.28
CA SER A 23 16.43 -17.19 -48.95
C SER A 23 15.42 -16.13 -48.47
N GLU A 24 14.58 -16.43 -47.46
CA GLU A 24 13.60 -15.49 -46.92
C GLU A 24 14.01 -14.98 -45.52
N VAL A 25 13.92 -13.67 -45.34
CA VAL A 25 14.17 -12.99 -44.06
C VAL A 25 12.96 -13.23 -43.16
N VAL A 26 13.16 -13.88 -42.01
CA VAL A 26 12.08 -14.18 -41.07
C VAL A 26 11.88 -12.99 -40.14
N GLU A 27 10.66 -12.44 -40.16
CA GLU A 27 10.31 -11.27 -39.34
C GLU A 27 10.34 -11.64 -37.84
N ARG A 28 11.00 -10.80 -37.03
CA ARG A 28 11.17 -11.07 -35.60
C ARG A 28 9.83 -10.98 -34.87
N ALA A 29 9.37 -12.11 -34.33
CA ALA A 29 8.10 -12.16 -33.61
C ALA A 29 8.11 -11.32 -32.32
N TYR A 30 7.05 -10.55 -32.11
CA TYR A 30 6.78 -9.84 -30.85
C TYR A 30 6.54 -10.84 -29.71
N PRO A 31 6.81 -10.49 -28.43
CA PRO A 31 6.54 -11.39 -27.31
C PRO A 31 5.09 -11.87 -27.28
N PHE A 32 4.88 -13.19 -27.19
CA PHE A 32 3.55 -13.79 -27.18
C PHE A 32 3.44 -14.91 -26.14
N THR A 33 2.22 -15.22 -25.71
CA THR A 33 1.95 -16.30 -24.74
C THR A 33 1.61 -17.58 -25.47
N TYR A 34 2.36 -18.64 -25.20
CA TYR A 34 2.11 -19.99 -25.71
C TYR A 34 2.08 -20.98 -24.56
N LEU A 35 1.00 -21.77 -24.46
CA LEU A 35 0.78 -22.73 -23.36
C LEU A 35 1.10 -22.14 -21.97
N GLU A 36 0.62 -20.93 -21.74
CA GLU A 36 0.82 -20.13 -20.51
C GLU A 36 2.23 -19.60 -20.22
N ASN A 37 3.23 -19.96 -21.03
CA ASN A 37 4.58 -19.42 -20.97
C ASN A 37 4.71 -18.19 -21.88
N LEU A 38 5.43 -17.18 -21.41
CA LEU A 38 5.71 -15.98 -22.20
C LEU A 38 6.98 -16.22 -23.00
N ILE A 39 6.85 -16.33 -24.32
CA ILE A 39 7.98 -16.47 -25.23
C ILE A 39 8.40 -15.06 -25.65
N SER A 40 9.58 -14.63 -25.18
CA SER A 40 10.18 -13.34 -25.51
C SER A 40 11.29 -13.53 -26.56
N PRO A 41 11.42 -12.65 -27.57
CA PRO A 41 12.42 -12.79 -28.64
C PRO A 41 13.88 -12.70 -28.16
N CYS A 42 14.14 -12.26 -26.92
CA CYS A 42 15.46 -12.32 -26.30
C CYS A 42 15.74 -13.62 -25.54
N GLY A 43 14.80 -14.58 -25.49
CA GLY A 43 14.97 -15.89 -24.85
C GLY A 43 15.17 -15.85 -23.32
N LEU A 44 15.19 -14.67 -22.71
CA LEU A 44 15.45 -14.49 -21.29
C LEU A 44 14.20 -14.88 -20.48
N VAL A 45 14.35 -15.92 -19.66
CA VAL A 45 13.37 -16.39 -18.65
C VAL A 45 12.93 -15.27 -17.70
N CYS A 46 13.71 -14.17 -17.60
CA CYS A 46 13.40 -12.98 -16.82
C CYS A 46 12.02 -12.39 -17.13
N ASP A 47 11.61 -12.30 -18.40
CA ASP A 47 10.32 -11.71 -18.77
C ASP A 47 9.15 -12.59 -18.32
N GLU A 48 9.30 -13.91 -18.44
CA GLU A 48 8.31 -14.88 -17.97
C GLU A 48 8.21 -14.89 -16.44
N ILE A 49 9.35 -14.87 -15.73
CA ILE A 49 9.39 -14.77 -14.26
C ILE A 49 8.68 -13.49 -13.80
N LEU A 50 8.95 -12.35 -14.44
CA LEU A 50 8.27 -11.10 -14.13
C LEU A 50 6.77 -11.16 -14.39
N ALA A 51 6.34 -11.78 -15.50
CA ALA A 51 4.94 -11.99 -15.82
C ALA A 51 4.24 -12.89 -14.79
N ARG A 52 4.87 -13.99 -14.37
CA ARG A 52 4.37 -14.89 -13.31
C ARG A 52 4.28 -14.18 -11.96
N ILE A 53 5.32 -13.45 -11.56
CA ILE A 53 5.30 -12.62 -10.34
C ILE A 53 4.16 -11.61 -10.38
N GLN A 54 3.90 -11.01 -11.55
CA GLN A 54 2.81 -10.06 -11.70
C GLN A 54 1.43 -10.72 -11.61
N LYS A 55 1.24 -11.90 -12.24
CA LYS A 55 0.02 -12.72 -12.08
C LYS A 55 -0.22 -13.10 -10.62
N VAL A 56 0.81 -13.57 -9.91
CA VAL A 56 0.75 -13.90 -8.48
C VAL A 56 0.40 -12.66 -7.66
N ARG A 57 1.05 -11.51 -7.87
CA ARG A 57 0.73 -10.26 -7.16
C ARG A 57 -0.72 -9.82 -7.38
N LEU A 58 -1.26 -9.97 -8.59
CA LEU A 58 -2.65 -9.66 -8.90
C LEU A 58 -3.62 -10.65 -8.23
N ALA A 59 -3.31 -11.94 -8.26
CA ALA A 59 -4.07 -12.97 -7.56
C ALA A 59 -4.11 -12.67 -6.05
N PHE A 60 -2.96 -12.45 -5.41
CA PHE A 60 -2.87 -12.05 -4.01
C PHE A 60 -3.70 -10.80 -3.69
N ALA A 61 -3.67 -9.77 -4.55
CA ALA A 61 -4.48 -8.56 -4.36
C ALA A 61 -5.99 -8.84 -4.44
N ASN A 62 -6.42 -9.74 -5.32
CA ASN A 62 -7.81 -10.15 -5.51
C ASN A 62 -8.30 -11.08 -4.38
N PHE A 63 -7.43 -11.97 -3.88
CA PHE A 63 -7.77 -12.97 -2.84
C PHE A 63 -7.56 -12.50 -1.40
N ARG A 64 -6.95 -11.34 -1.17
CA ARG A 64 -6.70 -10.81 0.18
C ARG A 64 -7.94 -10.74 1.08
N HIS A 65 -9.09 -10.33 0.54
CA HIS A 65 -10.35 -10.32 1.29
C HIS A 65 -10.80 -11.73 1.66
N LEU A 66 -10.61 -12.71 0.77
CA LEU A 66 -10.91 -14.10 1.02
C LEU A 66 -9.99 -14.66 2.12
N TRP A 67 -8.69 -14.41 2.06
CA TRP A 67 -7.75 -14.86 3.10
C TRP A 67 -8.01 -14.22 4.45
N SER A 68 -8.37 -12.94 4.48
CA SER A 68 -8.75 -12.27 5.72
C SER A 68 -10.04 -12.87 6.31
N ARG A 69 -11.00 -13.25 5.45
CA ARG A 69 -12.21 -13.98 5.87
C ARG A 69 -11.87 -15.36 6.40
N THR A 70 -11.02 -16.11 5.72
CA THR A 70 -10.58 -17.44 6.18
C THR A 70 -9.88 -17.32 7.53
N ALA A 71 -8.92 -16.40 7.68
CA ALA A 71 -8.24 -16.15 8.96
C ALA A 71 -9.23 -15.79 10.08
N PHE A 72 -10.25 -14.98 9.79
CA PHE A 72 -11.30 -14.66 10.75
C PHE A 72 -12.13 -15.89 11.15
N LEU A 73 -12.50 -16.73 10.19
CA LEU A 73 -13.31 -17.94 10.44
C LEU A 73 -12.54 -19.03 11.19
N GLN A 74 -11.23 -19.17 10.95
CA GLN A 74 -10.37 -20.09 11.70
C GLN A 74 -10.37 -19.77 13.20
N LEU A 75 -10.49 -18.49 13.56
CA LEU A 75 -10.53 -18.02 14.95
C LEU A 75 -11.95 -17.99 15.54
N LYS A 76 -12.94 -18.67 14.94
CA LYS A 76 -14.35 -18.66 15.38
C LYS A 76 -14.53 -18.96 16.87
N ASN A 77 -13.78 -19.93 17.40
CA ASN A 77 -13.88 -20.36 18.79
C ASN A 77 -13.45 -19.23 19.75
N ILE A 78 -12.47 -18.41 19.34
CA ILE A 78 -11.97 -17.27 20.12
C ILE A 78 -13.05 -16.18 20.19
N TRP A 79 -13.72 -15.89 19.07
CA TRP A 79 -14.76 -14.86 19.02
C TRP A 79 -15.96 -15.23 19.89
N ASN A 80 -16.33 -16.51 19.91
CA ASN A 80 -17.48 -17.03 20.66
C ASN A 80 -17.17 -17.28 22.15
N SER A 81 -15.90 -17.35 22.54
CA SER A 81 -15.51 -17.61 23.93
C SER A 81 -15.95 -16.48 24.87
N LYS A 82 -16.67 -16.81 25.95
CA LYS A 82 -17.05 -15.85 27.00
C LYS A 82 -15.92 -15.56 27.99
N GLN A 83 -14.90 -16.42 28.05
CA GLN A 83 -13.77 -16.29 28.98
C GLN A 83 -12.82 -15.16 28.58
N LEU A 84 -12.76 -14.83 27.28
CA LEU A 84 -11.88 -13.79 26.77
C LEU A 84 -12.58 -12.44 26.78
N SER A 85 -11.92 -11.44 27.37
CA SER A 85 -12.40 -10.06 27.32
C SER A 85 -12.40 -9.53 25.89
N THR A 86 -13.32 -8.62 25.62
CA THR A 86 -13.44 -7.94 24.33
C THR A 86 -12.12 -7.31 23.87
N ASN A 87 -11.36 -6.70 24.80
CA ASN A 87 -10.08 -6.06 24.49
C ASN A 87 -9.03 -7.06 23.97
N ILE A 88 -8.98 -8.27 24.54
CA ILE A 88 -8.07 -9.33 24.07
C ILE A 88 -8.48 -9.78 22.66
N LYS A 89 -9.78 -10.00 22.43
CA LYS A 89 -10.29 -10.38 21.10
C LYS A 89 -9.97 -9.34 20.04
N VAL A 90 -10.18 -8.05 20.34
CA VAL A 90 -9.85 -6.95 19.42
C VAL A 90 -8.34 -6.90 19.12
N ARG A 91 -7.48 -7.15 20.11
CA ARG A 91 -6.03 -7.26 19.87
C ARG A 91 -5.68 -8.42 18.94
N ILE A 92 -6.26 -9.60 19.14
CA ILE A 92 -6.05 -10.77 18.28
C ILE A 92 -6.51 -10.46 16.85
N PHE A 93 -7.66 -9.81 16.69
CA PHE A 93 -8.18 -9.37 15.39
C PHE A 93 -7.21 -8.42 14.68
N ASN A 94 -6.66 -7.42 15.40
CA ASN A 94 -5.72 -6.46 14.83
C ASN A 94 -4.42 -7.11 14.35
N ASN A 95 -3.89 -8.05 15.13
CA ASN A 95 -2.61 -8.70 14.84
C ASN A 95 -2.71 -9.75 13.72
N ASN A 96 -3.82 -10.47 13.61
CA ASN A 96 -3.96 -11.57 12.64
C ASN A 96 -4.74 -11.11 11.42
N VAL A 97 -6.03 -10.82 11.60
CA VAL A 97 -6.96 -10.56 10.49
C VAL A 97 -6.69 -9.20 9.85
N LYS A 98 -6.55 -8.15 10.67
CA LYS A 98 -6.32 -6.79 10.15
C LYS A 98 -4.91 -6.64 9.56
N ALA A 99 -3.93 -7.37 10.07
CA ALA A 99 -2.58 -7.40 9.51
C ALA A 99 -2.56 -8.00 8.09
N VAL A 100 -3.18 -9.16 7.89
CA VAL A 100 -3.33 -9.80 6.57
C VAL A 100 -4.14 -8.91 5.64
N LEU A 101 -5.25 -8.35 6.15
CA LEU A 101 -6.08 -7.45 5.37
C LEU A 101 -5.30 -6.22 4.94
N LEU A 102 -4.55 -5.55 5.80
CA LEU A 102 -3.86 -4.30 5.46
C LEU A 102 -2.42 -4.53 5.00
N TYR A 103 -2.08 -5.76 4.60
CA TYR A 103 -0.76 -6.08 4.08
C TYR A 103 -0.49 -5.34 2.77
N GLY A 104 0.64 -4.61 2.72
CA GLY A 104 1.01 -3.80 1.57
C GLY A 104 0.12 -2.57 1.32
N ALA A 105 -0.74 -2.18 2.28
CA ALA A 105 -1.66 -1.05 2.11
C ALA A 105 -0.98 0.31 1.89
N GLU A 106 0.30 0.40 2.23
CA GLU A 106 1.17 1.56 2.08
C GLU A 106 1.25 2.05 0.63
N THR A 107 1.25 1.12 -0.33
CA THR A 107 1.45 1.40 -1.76
C THR A 107 0.16 1.26 -2.56
N TRP A 108 -0.98 0.99 -1.91
CA TRP A 108 -2.24 0.83 -2.61
C TRP A 108 -2.68 2.13 -3.28
N ARG A 109 -3.23 1.99 -4.48
CA ARG A 109 -4.02 3.04 -5.13
C ARG A 109 -5.38 3.10 -4.45
N THR A 110 -5.46 3.79 -3.33
CA THR A 110 -6.67 3.90 -2.54
C THR A 110 -7.71 4.74 -3.27
N THR A 111 -8.83 4.13 -3.63
CA THR A 111 -10.08 4.82 -3.99
C THR A 111 -10.98 4.85 -2.77
N THR A 112 -11.86 5.86 -2.69
CA THR A 112 -12.89 5.95 -1.63
C THR A 112 -13.76 4.69 -1.59
N THR A 113 -14.06 4.10 -2.74
CA THR A 113 -14.82 2.84 -2.85
C THR A 113 -14.09 1.66 -2.22
N THR A 114 -12.79 1.51 -2.48
CA THR A 114 -11.98 0.42 -1.92
C THR A 114 -11.81 0.58 -0.40
N ILE A 115 -11.59 1.81 0.08
CA ILE A 115 -11.52 2.12 1.52
C ILE A 115 -12.86 1.77 2.19
N LYS A 116 -13.99 2.18 1.62
CA LYS A 116 -15.32 1.85 2.15
C LYS A 116 -15.55 0.34 2.25
N LYS A 117 -15.16 -0.44 1.22
CA LYS A 117 -15.26 -1.92 1.26
C LYS A 117 -14.43 -2.51 2.40
N VAL A 118 -13.21 -2.03 2.60
CA VAL A 118 -12.34 -2.46 3.72
C VAL A 118 -12.98 -2.10 5.07
N GLN A 119 -13.53 -0.90 5.21
CA GLN A 119 -14.21 -0.46 6.44
C GLN A 119 -15.44 -1.32 6.75
N VAL A 120 -16.28 -1.63 5.76
CA VAL A 120 -17.46 -2.48 5.93
C VAL A 120 -17.05 -3.88 6.42
N PHE A 121 -15.99 -4.45 5.84
CA PHE A 121 -15.46 -5.74 6.29
C PHE A 121 -14.98 -5.70 7.75
N ILE A 122 -14.19 -4.68 8.13
CA ILE A 122 -13.73 -4.51 9.51
C ILE A 122 -14.92 -4.35 10.47
N ASN A 123 -15.89 -3.51 10.13
CA ASN A 123 -17.08 -3.29 10.97
C ASN A 123 -17.90 -4.58 11.14
N SER A 124 -18.04 -5.39 10.09
CA SER A 124 -18.70 -6.70 10.16
C SER A 124 -17.98 -7.64 11.13
N CYS A 125 -16.65 -7.68 11.09
CA CYS A 125 -15.86 -8.48 12.03
C CYS A 125 -15.99 -7.99 13.47
N LEU A 126 -15.93 -6.67 13.69
CA LEU A 126 -16.05 -6.08 15.03
C LEU A 126 -17.42 -6.35 15.66
N ARG A 127 -18.50 -6.28 14.89
CA ARG A 127 -19.86 -6.62 15.38
C ARG A 127 -19.94 -8.08 15.84
N LYS A 128 -19.33 -9.00 15.10
CA LYS A 128 -19.23 -10.43 15.48
C LYS A 128 -18.39 -10.63 16.74
N ILE A 129 -17.26 -9.92 16.88
CA ILE A 129 -16.40 -9.99 18.07
C ILE A 129 -17.14 -9.51 19.33
N LEU A 130 -17.97 -8.47 19.19
CA LEU A 130 -18.82 -7.96 20.26
C LEU A 130 -20.09 -8.80 20.50
N ASN A 131 -20.24 -9.91 19.78
CA ASN A 131 -21.40 -10.79 19.86
C ASN A 131 -22.75 -10.10 19.59
N ILE A 132 -22.75 -9.03 18.78
CA ILE A 132 -23.97 -8.29 18.43
C ILE A 132 -24.67 -9.03 17.32
N HIS A 133 -25.87 -9.53 17.62
CA HIS A 133 -26.75 -10.21 16.69
C HIS A 133 -28.01 -9.38 16.50
N TRP A 134 -28.71 -9.60 15.38
CA TRP A 134 -30.07 -9.09 15.25
C TRP A 134 -30.93 -9.67 16.40
N PRO A 135 -31.78 -8.89 17.08
CA PRO A 135 -32.28 -7.54 16.74
C PRO A 135 -31.43 -6.37 17.27
N ASP A 136 -30.37 -6.62 18.04
CA ASP A 136 -29.55 -5.55 18.64
C ASP A 136 -28.83 -4.73 17.57
N THR A 137 -29.16 -3.43 17.50
CA THR A 137 -28.60 -2.51 16.51
C THR A 137 -27.74 -1.46 17.20
N ILE A 138 -26.47 -1.38 16.79
CA ILE A 138 -25.50 -0.40 17.29
C ILE A 138 -25.03 0.50 16.14
N SER A 139 -24.88 1.78 16.44
CA SER A 139 -24.32 2.77 15.52
C SER A 139 -22.83 2.52 15.25
N ASN A 140 -22.34 2.87 14.07
CA ASN A 140 -20.93 2.69 13.74
C ASN A 140 -20.00 3.55 14.61
N SER A 141 -20.45 4.71 15.07
CA SER A 141 -19.68 5.56 15.99
C SER A 141 -19.45 4.86 17.34
N LEU A 142 -20.51 4.32 17.95
CA LEU A 142 -20.43 3.61 19.22
C LEU A 142 -19.59 2.32 19.11
N LEU A 143 -19.64 1.65 17.95
CA LEU A 143 -18.81 0.48 17.65
C LEU A 143 -17.31 0.82 17.74
N TRP A 144 -16.90 1.94 17.14
CA TRP A 144 -15.48 2.36 17.13
C TRP A 144 -15.02 2.87 18.49
N GLU A 145 -15.89 3.55 19.22
CA GLU A 145 -15.62 4.01 20.60
C GLU A 145 -15.39 2.82 21.55
N ARG A 146 -16.29 1.84 21.55
CA ARG A 146 -16.17 0.63 22.40
C ARG A 146 -14.95 -0.22 22.09
N THR A 147 -14.51 -0.25 20.83
CA THR A 147 -13.37 -1.08 20.40
C THR A 147 -12.06 -0.32 20.33
N ASN A 148 -12.08 1.00 20.60
CA ASN A 148 -10.97 1.93 20.46
C ASN A 148 -10.24 1.74 19.10
N GLN A 149 -11.01 1.57 18.02
CA GLN A 149 -10.48 1.30 16.68
C GLN A 149 -10.43 2.57 15.83
N LEU A 150 -9.31 2.73 15.12
CA LEU A 150 -9.17 3.77 14.10
C LEU A 150 -9.93 3.40 12.83
N LEU A 151 -10.38 4.42 12.11
CA LEU A 151 -10.96 4.26 10.77
C LEU A 151 -9.91 3.65 9.82
N ALA A 152 -10.36 2.79 8.91
CA ALA A 152 -9.49 2.11 7.95
C ALA A 152 -8.69 3.11 7.09
N GLU A 153 -9.30 4.24 6.75
CA GLU A 153 -8.63 5.32 6.02
C GLU A 153 -7.45 5.90 6.80
N GLU A 154 -7.66 6.21 8.09
CA GLU A 154 -6.63 6.77 8.96
C GLU A 154 -5.49 5.78 9.19
N GLU A 155 -5.82 4.49 9.34
CA GLU A 155 -4.80 3.45 9.53
C GLU A 155 -3.95 3.26 8.26
N ILE A 156 -4.58 3.21 7.08
CA ILE A 156 -3.87 3.11 5.80
C ILE A 156 -2.99 4.35 5.60
N ARG A 157 -3.51 5.55 5.91
CA ARG A 157 -2.74 6.80 5.89
C ARG A 157 -1.55 6.70 6.84
N LYS A 158 -1.74 6.25 8.08
CA LYS A 158 -0.65 6.07 9.07
C LYS A 158 0.47 5.19 8.53
N ARG A 159 0.13 4.03 7.97
CA ARG A 159 1.10 3.08 7.41
C ARG A 159 1.85 3.70 6.24
N ARG A 160 1.13 4.36 5.32
CA ARG A 160 1.73 5.08 4.19
C ARG A 160 2.73 6.14 4.66
N TRP A 161 2.39 6.95 5.64
CA TRP A 161 3.29 7.98 6.17
C TRP A 161 4.49 7.38 6.92
N LYS A 162 4.32 6.25 7.64
CA LYS A 162 5.48 5.51 8.16
C LYS A 162 6.41 5.04 7.05
N TRP A 163 5.87 4.52 5.95
CA TRP A 163 6.64 4.08 4.79
C TRP A 163 7.35 5.25 4.09
N ILE A 164 6.66 6.38 3.87
CA ILE A 164 7.25 7.60 3.30
C ILE A 164 8.44 8.06 4.15
N GLY A 165 8.29 8.15 5.47
CA GLY A 165 9.39 8.56 6.34
C GLY A 165 10.57 7.59 6.30
N HIS A 166 10.32 6.29 6.17
CA HIS A 166 11.39 5.32 5.93
C HIS A 166 12.12 5.57 4.60
N LYS A 167 11.39 5.87 3.53
CA LYS A 167 11.96 6.18 2.21
C LYS A 167 12.72 7.50 2.17
N LEU A 168 12.20 8.56 2.78
CA LEU A 168 12.86 9.88 2.83
C LEU A 168 14.19 9.84 3.62
N ARG A 169 14.29 8.94 4.60
CA ARG A 169 15.54 8.71 5.35
C ARG A 169 16.57 7.84 4.64
N LYS A 170 16.22 7.20 3.51
CA LYS A 170 17.23 6.51 2.68
C LYS A 170 18.09 7.53 1.95
N SER A 171 19.32 7.16 1.61
CA SER A 171 20.22 8.04 0.84
C SER A 171 19.56 8.50 -0.46
N SER A 172 19.90 9.71 -0.90
CA SER A 172 19.48 10.27 -2.20
C SER A 172 19.97 9.43 -3.39
N SER A 173 21.06 8.70 -3.21
CA SER A 173 21.61 7.73 -4.18
C SER A 173 20.78 6.44 -4.31
N CYS A 174 19.85 6.17 -3.39
CA CYS A 174 19.05 4.95 -3.45
C CYS A 174 18.05 5.01 -4.61
N ILE A 175 18.13 4.03 -5.51
CA ILE A 175 17.23 3.85 -6.67
C ILE A 175 15.75 3.96 -6.26
N ALA A 176 15.39 3.39 -5.10
CA ALA A 176 14.01 3.42 -4.61
C ALA A 176 13.52 4.82 -4.18
N ARG A 177 14.43 5.74 -3.81
CA ARG A 177 14.12 7.14 -3.50
C ARG A 177 14.02 7.97 -4.78
N GLN A 178 14.95 7.75 -5.72
CA GLN A 178 14.93 8.40 -7.03
C GLN A 178 13.69 8.04 -7.85
N ALA A 179 13.27 6.77 -7.83
CA ALA A 179 12.05 6.31 -8.50
C ALA A 179 10.77 7.00 -8.01
N GLN A 180 10.77 7.57 -6.79
CA GLN A 180 9.62 8.28 -6.22
C GLN A 180 9.48 9.72 -6.77
N THR A 181 10.60 10.37 -7.05
CA THR A 181 10.66 11.73 -7.60
C THR A 181 10.69 11.75 -9.14
N TRP A 182 11.09 10.64 -9.76
CA TRP A 182 11.18 10.51 -11.21
C TRP A 182 9.83 10.79 -11.91
N SER A 183 9.90 11.59 -12.97
CA SER A 183 8.77 11.92 -13.84
C SER A 183 9.09 11.35 -15.21
N ARG A 184 8.23 10.49 -15.78
CA ARG A 184 8.38 10.04 -17.17
C ARG A 184 8.18 11.24 -18.10
N GLU A 185 9.18 11.52 -18.92
CA GLU A 185 9.05 12.44 -20.05
C GLU A 185 8.15 11.81 -21.12
N GLY A 186 7.23 12.60 -21.68
CA GLY A 186 6.31 12.18 -22.73
C GLY A 186 4.87 12.68 -22.58
N LYS A 187 4.14 12.67 -23.71
CA LYS A 187 2.74 13.10 -23.78
C LYS A 187 1.82 12.04 -23.15
N ARG A 188 0.84 12.50 -22.37
CA ARG A 188 -0.13 11.61 -21.69
C ARG A 188 -1.15 11.05 -22.70
N LYS A 189 -1.59 9.81 -22.47
CA LYS A 189 -2.75 9.26 -23.20
C LYS A 189 -4.00 10.08 -22.90
N ARG A 190 -4.83 10.35 -23.91
CA ARG A 190 -6.11 11.08 -23.79
C ARG A 190 -7.09 10.24 -22.93
N GLY A 191 -7.78 10.85 -21.96
CA GLY A 191 -8.74 10.19 -21.07
C GLY A 191 -8.54 10.47 -19.57
N ARG A 192 -9.36 9.85 -18.72
CA ARG A 192 -9.30 10.04 -17.25
C ARG A 192 -7.95 9.56 -16.71
N PRO A 193 -7.16 10.44 -16.07
CA PRO A 193 -5.87 10.04 -15.50
C PRO A 193 -6.04 8.98 -14.41
N LYS A 194 -5.24 7.90 -14.49
CA LYS A 194 -5.19 6.88 -13.42
C LYS A 194 -4.63 7.52 -12.13
N ASN A 195 -5.21 7.19 -10.97
CA ASN A 195 -4.65 7.58 -9.69
C ASN A 195 -3.28 6.89 -9.51
N THR A 196 -2.22 7.66 -9.32
CA THR A 196 -0.87 7.17 -9.03
C THR A 196 -0.57 7.35 -7.55
N LEU A 197 0.36 6.55 -7.00
CA LEU A 197 0.82 6.70 -5.61
C LEU A 197 1.33 8.13 -5.37
N ARG A 198 2.09 8.71 -6.31
CA ARG A 198 2.57 10.09 -6.23
C ARG A 198 1.45 11.12 -6.09
N ARG A 199 0.33 10.97 -6.82
CA ARG A 199 -0.82 11.87 -6.69
C ARG A 199 -1.54 11.75 -5.35
N ILE A 200 -1.63 10.54 -4.82
CA ILE A 200 -2.20 10.30 -3.50
C ILE A 200 -1.31 10.97 -2.44
N ILE A 201 0.02 10.80 -2.53
CA ILE A 201 0.97 11.45 -1.63
C ILE A 201 0.89 12.98 -1.76
N GLN A 202 0.85 13.52 -2.98
CA GLN A 202 0.71 14.96 -3.21
C GLN A 202 -0.63 15.50 -2.66
N ALA A 203 -1.72 14.75 -2.80
CA ALA A 203 -3.01 15.13 -2.24
C ALA A 203 -2.96 15.11 -0.70
N ASP A 204 -2.39 14.06 -0.10
CA ASP A 204 -2.18 13.98 1.34
C ASP A 204 -1.28 15.16 1.83
N MET A 205 -0.19 15.48 1.13
CA MET A 205 0.68 16.63 1.45
C MET A 205 -0.06 17.97 1.38
N LYS A 206 -0.86 18.18 0.33
CA LYS A 206 -1.69 19.39 0.18
C LYS A 206 -2.67 19.54 1.34
N THR A 207 -3.26 18.45 1.82
CA THR A 207 -4.18 18.52 2.98
C THR A 207 -3.49 18.90 4.28
N MET A 208 -2.16 18.76 4.37
CA MET A 208 -1.39 19.06 5.57
C MET A 208 -0.64 20.39 5.50
N ASN A 209 -0.63 21.05 4.34
CA ASN A 209 0.11 22.28 4.10
C ASN A 209 1.63 22.17 4.40
N TYR A 210 2.25 21.04 4.04
CA TYR A 210 3.71 20.86 4.14
C TYR A 210 4.37 20.78 2.77
N ASN A 211 5.56 21.38 2.68
CA ASN A 211 6.43 21.24 1.53
C ASN A 211 7.26 19.95 1.61
N LEU A 212 7.75 19.45 0.46
CA LEU A 212 8.57 18.24 0.42
C LEU A 212 9.89 18.42 1.19
N THR A 213 10.48 19.61 1.12
CA THR A 213 11.73 19.99 1.79
C THR A 213 11.58 20.01 3.31
N GLU A 214 10.52 20.62 3.82
CA GLU A 214 10.15 20.59 5.25
C GLU A 214 9.89 19.16 5.72
N LEU A 215 9.17 18.38 4.91
CA LEU A 215 8.88 16.99 5.21
C LEU A 215 10.16 16.14 5.29
N GLU A 216 11.13 16.39 4.42
CA GLU A 216 12.45 15.74 4.47
C GLU A 216 13.21 16.10 5.75
N ARG A 217 13.22 17.38 6.15
CA ARG A 217 13.83 17.82 7.42
C ARG A 217 13.19 17.14 8.63
N ILE A 218 11.85 17.10 8.69
CA ILE A 218 11.11 16.44 9.78
C ILE A 218 11.29 14.92 9.74
N ALA A 219 11.47 14.32 8.56
CA ALA A 219 11.67 12.87 8.45
C ALA A 219 12.98 12.40 9.11
N TRP A 220 14.02 13.24 9.12
CA TRP A 220 15.28 12.97 9.83
C TRP A 220 15.10 12.96 11.34
N ASP A 221 14.30 13.90 11.87
CA ASP A 221 13.89 13.85 13.28
C ASP A 221 12.89 12.69 13.52
N ARG A 222 13.37 11.64 14.19
CA ARG A 222 12.55 10.46 14.49
C ARG A 222 11.41 10.77 15.46
N VAL A 223 11.55 11.77 16.32
CA VAL A 223 10.52 12.17 17.29
C VAL A 223 9.49 13.06 16.58
N GLY A 224 9.93 14.12 15.91
CA GLY A 224 9.09 14.98 15.08
C GLY A 224 8.30 14.21 14.04
N TRP A 225 8.91 13.25 13.34
CA TRP A 225 8.20 12.37 12.40
C TRP A 225 7.11 11.53 13.08
N ARG A 226 7.39 10.96 14.25
CA ARG A 226 6.41 10.17 15.01
C ARG A 226 5.24 11.03 15.49
N MET A 227 5.52 12.27 15.90
CA MET A 227 4.52 13.24 16.31
C MET A 227 3.64 13.66 15.14
N LEU A 228 4.23 13.99 13.98
CA LEU A 228 3.52 14.30 12.76
C LEU A 228 2.59 13.16 12.37
N VAL A 229 3.13 11.94 12.21
CA VAL A 229 2.33 10.75 11.82
C VAL A 229 1.20 10.45 12.81
N SER A 230 1.40 10.70 14.10
CA SER A 230 0.36 10.49 15.12
C SER A 230 -0.71 11.60 15.08
N GLY A 231 -0.29 12.84 14.83
CA GLY A 231 -1.20 13.97 14.59
C GLY A 231 -2.06 13.79 13.35
N LEU A 232 -1.52 13.20 12.28
CA LEU A 232 -2.25 12.89 11.03
C LEU A 232 -3.42 11.92 11.21
N CYS A 233 -3.39 11.10 12.27
CA CYS A 233 -4.44 10.12 12.59
C CYS A 233 -5.36 10.58 13.72
N SER A 234 -5.23 11.84 14.15
CA SER A 234 -5.99 12.41 15.27
C SER A 234 -7.13 13.32 14.81
N PHE A 235 -7.64 13.15 13.58
CA PHE A 235 -8.68 14.02 13.01
C PHE A 235 -10.08 13.78 13.61
N THR A 236 -10.18 12.96 14.66
CA THR A 236 -11.37 12.97 15.52
C THR A 236 -11.44 14.30 16.27
N ARG A 237 -12.59 14.98 16.15
CA ARG A 237 -12.91 16.35 16.61
C ARG A 237 -12.46 16.67 18.07
N SER A 238 -12.25 15.65 18.90
CA SER A 238 -11.85 15.77 20.31
C SER A 238 -10.34 16.05 20.52
N ASN A 239 -9.45 15.60 19.63
CA ASN A 239 -7.99 15.75 19.82
C ASN A 239 -7.40 17.08 19.29
N ARG A 240 -8.18 17.85 18.52
CA ARG A 240 -7.75 19.16 18.00
C ARG A 240 -7.38 20.15 19.12
N ARG A 241 -8.06 20.08 20.27
CA ARG A 241 -7.81 20.92 21.47
C ARG A 241 -6.55 20.56 22.25
N LYS A 242 -6.03 19.33 22.09
CA LYS A 242 -4.79 18.90 22.74
C LYS A 242 -3.57 19.27 21.89
N LEU A 243 -3.59 18.95 20.59
CA LEU A 243 -2.47 19.23 19.69
C LEU A 243 -2.26 20.74 19.43
N SER A 244 -3.32 21.54 19.36
CA SER A 244 -3.20 23.01 19.19
C SER A 244 -2.46 23.68 20.34
N ARG A 245 -2.65 23.24 21.60
CA ARG A 245 -1.94 23.80 22.76
C ARG A 245 -0.45 23.44 22.82
N TYR A 246 -0.07 22.26 22.31
CA TYR A 246 1.33 21.83 22.31
C TYR A 246 2.12 22.38 21.12
N CYS A 247 1.50 22.55 19.95
CA CYS A 247 2.14 23.18 18.80
C CYS A 247 2.43 24.67 19.05
N LEU A 248 1.50 25.38 19.69
CA LEU A 248 1.70 26.77 20.12
C LEU A 248 2.82 26.89 21.17
N LYS A 249 2.92 25.95 22.12
CA LYS A 249 4.03 25.92 23.09
C LYS A 249 5.39 25.66 22.45
N SER A 250 5.45 24.77 21.46
CA SER A 250 6.70 24.47 20.74
C SER A 250 7.16 25.63 19.86
N GLN A 251 6.24 26.42 19.30
CA GLN A 251 6.58 27.63 18.54
C GLN A 251 6.98 28.79 19.45
N ALA A 252 6.35 28.93 20.62
CA ALA A 252 6.74 29.93 21.62
C ALA A 252 8.14 29.67 22.21
N LEU A 253 8.46 28.41 22.52
CA LEU A 253 9.79 28.03 23.02
C LEU A 253 10.90 28.19 21.98
N GLN A 254 10.57 28.12 20.68
CA GLN A 254 11.55 28.35 19.62
C GLN A 254 11.81 29.85 19.42
N ALA A 255 10.79 30.69 19.56
CA ALA A 255 10.93 32.14 19.49
C ALA A 255 11.73 32.72 20.67
N GLU A 256 11.56 32.18 21.89
CA GLU A 256 12.33 32.59 23.07
C GLU A 256 13.82 32.18 23.01
N MET A 257 14.19 31.23 22.15
CA MET A 257 15.59 30.83 21.94
C MET A 257 16.30 31.63 20.84
N ASP A 258 15.55 32.30 19.95
CA ASP A 258 16.11 33.07 18.83
C ASP A 258 16.27 34.58 19.17
N ASP A 259 15.71 35.04 20.29
CA ASP A 259 15.73 36.44 20.77
C ASP A 259 16.73 36.72 21.92
N GLY A 260 17.62 35.77 22.25
CA GLY A 260 18.66 35.92 23.29
C GLY A 260 20.07 35.68 22.77
#